data_AF-A0A4P7QH95-F1
#
_entry.id   AF-A0A4P7QH95-F1
#
_cell.length_a   1.000
_cell.length_b   1.000
_cell.length_c   1.000
_cell.angle_alpha   90.00
_cell.angle_beta   90.00
_cell.angle_gamma   90.00
#
_symmetry.space_group_name_H-M   'P 1'
#
loop_
_entity.id
_entity.type
_entity.pdbx_description
1 polymer ?
#
loop_
_entity_poly.entity_id
_entity_poly.type
_entity_poly.pdbx_seq_one_letter_code
_entity_poly.pdbx_strand_id
1 'polypeptide(L)'
;MSLQTYLSSLAHGIQLVAQVSGASRQDLMDWGASPAHAQELLDLYAAYFGDTAYTRKQERARRTTHDLQVLIRIERFVRRVKKSLDKWRLREELALLPASRVDSVARERLKALKPPKAPVEGVRIRRGSTHWQMVLTGPSKLIGEMYEGQDGTIETFHKRYFAGQSAPEYAINVVVTIDDLDEILDGTGDETLLRCTNGQVLTGAQLLQSKISERGYAALVHPVLGPIDLGTTERLANGKQRKLACIENPVCAWPGCHCPADMSQVHHIIAAKNGGPTSMANLLMLCPYHNAVNEDDKVRNRGRMIKVNGKSAWCSPYGGPPVNTHPGYRAPLLV
;
A
#
# COMPACT_ATOMS: atom_id res chain seq x y z
N MET A 1 39.99 -23.48 -21.27
CA MET A 1 38.60 -23.97 -21.48
C MET A 1 38.14 -23.45 -22.83
N SER A 2 37.64 -24.28 -23.74
CA SER A 2 37.15 -23.79 -25.05
C SER A 2 35.71 -23.29 -24.94
N LEU A 3 35.32 -22.34 -25.80
CA LEU A 3 33.94 -21.85 -25.88
C LEU A 3 32.94 -22.99 -26.13
N GLN A 4 33.34 -24.02 -26.88
CA GLN A 4 32.54 -25.21 -27.13
C GLN A 4 32.26 -26.01 -25.85
N THR A 5 33.25 -26.19 -24.97
CA THR A 5 33.06 -26.85 -23.66
C THR A 5 32.08 -26.06 -22.79
N TYR A 6 32.21 -24.74 -22.75
CA TYR A 6 31.30 -23.88 -21.98
C TYR A 6 29.84 -23.99 -22.47
N LEU A 7 29.62 -23.87 -23.78
CA LEU A 7 28.28 -23.95 -24.36
C LEU A 7 27.67 -25.36 -24.24
N SER A 8 28.48 -26.41 -24.36
CA SER A 8 28.03 -27.79 -24.16
C SER A 8 27.60 -28.05 -22.71
N SER A 9 28.33 -27.50 -21.73
CA SER A 9 27.95 -27.61 -20.32
C SER A 9 26.63 -26.88 -20.04
N LEU A 10 26.44 -25.68 -20.61
CA LEU A 10 25.20 -24.92 -20.44
C LEU A 10 23.97 -25.62 -21.03
N ALA A 11 24.14 -26.38 -22.12
CA ALA A 11 23.06 -27.14 -22.75
C ALA A 11 22.51 -28.26 -21.84
N HIS A 12 23.31 -28.75 -20.89
CA HIS A 12 22.91 -29.75 -19.90
C HIS A 12 22.65 -29.10 -18.53
N GLY A 13 21.73 -28.14 -18.48
CA GLY A 13 21.48 -27.30 -17.31
C GLY A 13 21.24 -28.08 -16.02
N ILE A 14 20.50 -29.20 -16.09
CA ILE A 14 20.22 -30.01 -14.90
C ILE A 14 21.45 -30.75 -14.35
N GLN A 15 22.39 -31.12 -15.23
CA GLN A 15 23.65 -31.76 -14.83
C GLN A 15 24.57 -30.75 -14.15
N LEU A 16 24.61 -29.50 -14.66
CA LEU A 16 25.31 -28.40 -13.99
C LEU A 16 24.74 -28.13 -12.59
N VAL A 17 23.41 -28.08 -12.45
CA VAL A 17 22.78 -27.88 -11.15
C VAL A 17 23.14 -29.02 -10.18
N ALA A 18 23.25 -30.26 -10.65
CA ALA A 18 23.65 -31.39 -9.80
C ALA A 18 25.06 -31.23 -9.18
N GLN A 19 25.98 -30.54 -9.86
CA GLN A 19 27.35 -30.30 -9.38
C GLN A 19 27.42 -29.33 -8.20
N VAL A 20 26.34 -28.61 -7.90
CA VAL A 20 26.24 -27.74 -6.71
C VAL A 20 26.18 -28.57 -5.42
N SER A 21 25.99 -29.88 -5.51
CA SER A 21 25.94 -30.79 -4.35
C SER A 21 27.11 -30.59 -3.40
N GLY A 22 26.80 -30.18 -2.16
CA GLY A 22 27.78 -29.97 -1.09
C GLY A 22 28.55 -28.65 -1.15
N ALA A 23 28.34 -27.82 -2.17
CA ALA A 23 28.95 -26.50 -2.27
C ALA A 23 28.13 -25.44 -1.53
N SER A 24 28.80 -24.57 -0.78
CA SER A 24 28.22 -23.37 -0.19
C SER A 24 28.17 -22.22 -1.19
N ARG A 25 27.45 -21.15 -0.85
CA ARG A 25 27.43 -19.92 -1.67
C ARG A 25 28.83 -19.34 -1.84
N GLN A 26 29.68 -19.43 -0.82
CA GLN A 26 31.05 -18.94 -0.86
C GLN A 26 31.90 -19.78 -1.80
N ASP A 27 31.78 -21.12 -1.75
CA ASP A 27 32.52 -22.01 -2.65
C ASP A 27 32.21 -21.71 -4.12
N LEU A 28 30.92 -21.49 -4.45
CA LEU A 28 30.52 -21.11 -5.81
C LEU A 28 31.11 -19.75 -6.24
N MET A 29 31.22 -18.79 -5.31
CA MET A 29 31.84 -17.50 -5.57
C MET A 29 33.35 -17.61 -5.75
N ASP A 30 34.01 -18.48 -4.99
CA ASP A 30 35.43 -18.77 -5.12
C ASP A 30 35.73 -19.48 -6.46
N TRP A 31 34.76 -20.19 -7.02
CA TRP A 31 34.80 -20.73 -8.39
C TRP A 31 34.51 -19.69 -9.48
N GLY A 32 34.28 -18.44 -9.10
CA GLY A 32 34.08 -17.31 -10.01
C GLY A 32 32.63 -16.95 -10.33
N ALA A 33 31.64 -17.52 -9.62
CA ALA A 33 30.25 -17.10 -9.78
C ALA A 33 30.01 -15.74 -9.10
N SER A 34 29.18 -14.89 -9.71
CA SER A 34 28.72 -13.67 -9.03
C SER A 34 27.82 -14.03 -7.84
N PRO A 35 27.69 -13.15 -6.82
CA PRO A 35 26.84 -13.43 -5.65
C PRO A 35 25.38 -13.72 -6.02
N ALA A 36 24.87 -13.13 -7.09
CA ALA A 36 23.52 -13.39 -7.60
C ALA A 36 23.44 -14.75 -8.29
N HIS A 37 24.41 -15.07 -9.15
CA HIS A 37 24.43 -16.34 -9.87
C HIS A 37 24.64 -17.54 -8.94
N ALA A 38 25.50 -17.40 -7.93
CA ALA A 38 25.69 -18.42 -6.88
C ALA A 38 24.37 -18.72 -6.15
N GLN A 39 23.59 -17.69 -5.82
CA GLN A 39 22.28 -17.88 -5.18
C GLN A 39 21.27 -18.55 -6.13
N GLU A 40 21.25 -18.18 -7.41
CA GLU A 40 20.39 -18.83 -8.41
C GLU A 40 20.68 -20.33 -8.54
N LEU A 41 21.95 -20.72 -8.57
CA LEU A 41 22.38 -22.12 -8.62
C LEU A 41 21.94 -22.90 -7.37
N LEU A 42 22.10 -22.31 -6.19
CA LEU A 42 21.63 -22.92 -4.93
C LEU A 42 20.10 -23.05 -4.90
N ASP A 43 19.37 -22.03 -5.36
CA ASP A 43 17.90 -22.07 -5.41
C ASP A 43 17.41 -23.17 -6.37
N LEU A 44 18.08 -23.36 -7.51
CA LEU A 44 17.82 -24.46 -8.43
C LEU A 44 18.17 -25.81 -7.81
N TYR A 45 19.32 -25.93 -7.16
CA TYR A 45 19.72 -27.15 -6.47
C TYR A 45 18.68 -27.54 -5.41
N ALA A 46 18.26 -26.60 -4.56
CA ALA A 46 17.21 -26.82 -3.58
C ALA A 46 15.88 -27.26 -4.21
N ALA A 47 15.54 -26.73 -5.39
CA ALA A 47 14.31 -27.12 -6.09
C ALA A 47 14.39 -28.54 -6.70
N TYR A 48 15.49 -28.89 -7.37
CA TYR A 48 15.59 -30.13 -8.17
C TYR A 48 16.25 -31.30 -7.43
N PHE A 49 17.08 -31.02 -6.42
CA PHE A 49 17.85 -32.02 -5.66
C PHE A 49 17.66 -31.93 -4.15
N GLY A 50 17.07 -30.84 -3.63
CA GLY A 50 16.77 -30.69 -2.20
C GLY A 50 15.60 -31.56 -1.73
N ASP A 51 15.39 -31.59 -0.41
CA ASP A 51 14.34 -32.40 0.22
C ASP A 51 12.93 -31.94 -0.15
N THR A 52 12.06 -32.90 -0.46
CA THR A 52 10.66 -32.59 -0.76
C THR A 52 9.72 -33.77 -0.53
N ALA A 53 8.49 -33.48 -0.11
CA ALA A 53 7.42 -34.47 0.00
C ALA A 53 6.93 -34.99 -1.37
N TYR A 54 7.32 -34.35 -2.48
CA TYR A 54 6.87 -34.68 -3.84
C TYR A 54 7.96 -35.36 -4.68
N THR A 55 8.67 -36.32 -4.08
CA THR A 55 9.86 -36.99 -4.66
C THR A 55 9.65 -37.49 -6.09
N ARG A 56 8.51 -38.13 -6.39
CA ARG A 56 8.18 -38.61 -7.75
C ARG A 56 8.08 -37.49 -8.78
N LYS A 57 7.55 -36.32 -8.41
CA LYS A 57 7.43 -35.17 -9.32
C LYS A 57 8.78 -34.50 -9.52
N GLN A 58 9.59 -34.43 -8.46
CA GLN A 58 10.96 -33.95 -8.54
C GLN A 58 11.82 -34.82 -9.46
N GLU A 59 11.73 -36.14 -9.32
CA GLU A 59 12.44 -37.08 -10.19
C GLU A 59 12.05 -36.89 -11.67
N ARG A 60 10.76 -36.73 -11.96
CA ARG A 60 10.30 -36.47 -13.34
C ARG A 60 10.76 -35.11 -13.85
N ALA A 61 10.75 -34.07 -13.03
CA ALA A 61 11.26 -32.75 -13.40
C ALA A 61 12.76 -32.79 -13.72
N ARG A 62 13.55 -33.65 -13.06
CA ARG A 62 14.98 -33.85 -13.38
C ARG A 62 15.25 -34.50 -14.74
N ARG A 63 14.24 -35.08 -15.41
CA ARG A 63 14.37 -35.64 -16.78
C ARG A 63 14.41 -34.56 -17.87
N THR A 64 14.32 -33.29 -17.48
CA THR A 64 14.48 -32.14 -18.34
C THR A 64 15.79 -32.16 -19.12
N THR A 65 15.73 -31.75 -20.38
CA THR A 65 16.90 -31.54 -21.25
C THR A 65 17.21 -30.05 -21.43
N HIS A 66 16.66 -29.21 -20.55
CA HIS A 66 16.77 -27.77 -20.65
C HIS A 66 18.14 -27.23 -20.25
N ASP A 67 18.55 -26.16 -20.91
CA ASP A 67 19.68 -25.34 -20.47
C ASP A 67 19.38 -24.64 -19.14
N LEU A 68 20.43 -24.10 -18.52
CA LEU A 68 20.33 -23.43 -17.23
C LEU A 68 19.37 -22.23 -17.25
N GLN A 69 19.34 -21.45 -18.33
CA GLN A 69 18.51 -20.24 -18.44
C GLN A 69 17.02 -20.59 -18.51
N VAL A 70 16.67 -21.69 -19.17
CA VAL A 70 15.31 -22.20 -19.22
C VAL A 70 14.88 -22.70 -17.83
N LEU A 71 15.74 -23.39 -17.07
CA LEU A 71 15.43 -23.81 -15.70
C LEU A 71 15.18 -22.62 -14.76
N ILE A 72 16.01 -21.58 -14.82
CA ILE A 72 15.82 -20.32 -14.08
C ILE A 72 14.45 -19.71 -14.41
N ARG A 73 14.11 -19.66 -15.70
CA ARG A 73 12.84 -19.11 -16.18
C ARG A 73 11.64 -19.93 -15.71
N ILE A 74 11.73 -21.26 -15.68
CA ILE A 74 10.70 -22.15 -15.11
C ILE A 74 10.48 -21.79 -13.64
N GLU A 75 11.53 -21.71 -12.82
CA GLU A 75 11.39 -21.40 -11.40
C GLU A 75 10.81 -20.00 -11.14
N ARG A 76 11.11 -19.03 -12.01
CA ARG A 76 10.48 -17.70 -11.94
C ARG A 76 8.96 -17.76 -12.07
N PHE A 77 8.42 -18.66 -12.90
CA PHE A 77 6.97 -18.86 -12.97
C PHE A 77 6.44 -19.65 -11.77
N VAL A 78 7.14 -20.72 -11.37
CA VAL A 78 6.73 -21.56 -10.24
C VAL A 78 6.65 -20.78 -8.93
N ARG A 79 7.55 -19.81 -8.71
CA ARG A 79 7.53 -18.90 -7.54
C ARG A 79 6.22 -18.09 -7.42
N ARG A 80 5.48 -17.88 -8.50
CA ARG A 80 4.21 -17.11 -8.51
C ARG A 80 3.01 -17.92 -7.99
N VAL A 81 3.15 -19.25 -7.89
CA VAL A 81 2.13 -20.17 -7.42
C VAL A 81 2.22 -20.31 -5.90
N LYS A 82 1.09 -20.32 -5.19
CA LYS A 82 1.07 -20.41 -3.72
C LYS A 82 1.08 -21.85 -3.22
N LYS A 83 0.17 -22.69 -3.72
CA LYS A 83 0.00 -24.08 -3.26
C LYS A 83 1.16 -24.96 -3.71
N SER A 84 1.72 -25.73 -2.77
CA SER A 84 2.90 -26.57 -3.01
C SER A 84 2.66 -27.64 -4.09
N LEU A 85 1.50 -28.30 -4.06
CA LEU A 85 1.13 -29.28 -5.09
C LEU A 85 1.06 -28.65 -6.49
N ASP A 86 0.49 -27.45 -6.61
CA ASP A 86 0.37 -26.75 -7.90
C ASP A 86 1.72 -26.24 -8.39
N LYS A 87 2.64 -25.84 -7.49
CA LYS A 87 4.04 -25.55 -7.83
C LYS A 87 4.69 -26.76 -8.49
N TRP A 88 4.53 -27.95 -7.90
CA TRP A 88 5.13 -29.17 -8.42
C TRP A 88 4.48 -29.65 -9.72
N ARG A 89 3.17 -29.52 -9.87
CA ARG A 89 2.47 -29.79 -11.14
C ARG A 89 3.00 -28.88 -12.26
N LEU A 90 3.10 -27.58 -11.99
CA LEU A 90 3.62 -26.61 -12.96
C LEU A 90 5.09 -26.88 -13.30
N ARG A 91 5.95 -27.12 -12.30
CA ARG A 91 7.37 -27.40 -12.52
C ARG A 91 7.57 -28.63 -13.38
N GLU A 92 6.92 -29.73 -13.03
CA GLU A 92 6.98 -31.00 -13.76
C GLU A 92 6.52 -30.85 -15.21
N GLU A 93 5.40 -30.15 -15.44
CA GLU A 93 4.89 -29.89 -16.78
C GLU A 93 5.88 -29.06 -17.62
N LEU A 94 6.37 -27.95 -17.07
CA LEU A 94 7.28 -27.06 -17.80
C LEU A 94 8.67 -27.70 -18.05
N ALA A 95 9.16 -28.51 -17.11
CA ALA A 95 10.43 -29.21 -17.23
C ALA A 95 10.45 -30.25 -18.36
N LEU A 96 9.28 -30.79 -18.74
CA LEU A 96 9.15 -31.81 -19.79
C LEU A 96 8.69 -31.23 -21.13
N LEU A 97 8.33 -29.95 -21.20
CA LEU A 97 7.92 -29.28 -22.43
C LEU A 97 9.13 -28.76 -23.21
N PRO A 98 9.04 -28.63 -24.56
CA PRO A 98 10.05 -27.92 -25.33
C PRO A 98 10.26 -26.48 -24.84
N ALA A 99 11.51 -26.00 -24.86
CA ALA A 99 11.88 -24.68 -24.32
C ALA A 99 11.07 -23.51 -24.94
N SER A 100 10.69 -23.64 -26.22
CA SER A 100 9.88 -22.66 -26.94
C SER A 100 8.45 -22.51 -26.40
N ARG A 101 7.90 -23.54 -25.75
CA ARG A 101 6.52 -23.59 -25.24
C ARG A 101 6.40 -23.23 -23.76
N VAL A 102 7.52 -23.15 -23.04
CA VAL A 102 7.54 -22.90 -21.59
C VAL A 102 6.80 -21.61 -21.23
N ASP A 103 7.09 -20.50 -21.90
CA ASP A 103 6.49 -19.20 -21.56
C ASP A 103 4.98 -19.15 -21.83
N SER A 104 4.52 -19.70 -22.96
CA SER A 104 3.10 -19.70 -23.31
C SER A 104 2.29 -20.55 -22.34
N VAL A 105 2.77 -21.77 -22.06
CA VAL A 105 2.05 -22.70 -21.18
C VAL A 105 2.10 -22.21 -19.73
N ALA A 106 3.22 -21.68 -19.27
CA ALA A 106 3.32 -21.11 -17.92
C ALA A 106 2.31 -19.98 -17.69
N ARG A 107 2.15 -19.07 -18.65
CA ARG A 107 1.17 -17.97 -18.55
C ARG A 107 -0.26 -18.49 -18.54
N GLU A 108 -0.57 -19.45 -19.39
CA GLU A 108 -1.89 -20.08 -19.45
C GLU A 108 -2.25 -20.77 -18.12
N ARG A 109 -1.35 -21.58 -17.58
CA ARG A 109 -1.52 -22.26 -16.29
C ARG A 109 -1.65 -21.29 -15.13
N LEU A 110 -0.86 -20.21 -15.11
CA LEU A 110 -0.97 -19.17 -14.09
C LEU A 110 -2.31 -18.43 -14.14
N LYS A 111 -2.87 -18.21 -15.35
CA LYS A 111 -4.22 -17.65 -15.53
C LYS A 111 -5.30 -18.62 -15.03
N ALA A 112 -5.17 -19.91 -15.34
CA ALA A 112 -6.10 -20.94 -14.86
C ALA A 112 -6.11 -21.08 -13.33
N LEU A 113 -4.94 -20.96 -12.68
CA LEU A 113 -4.81 -21.02 -11.21
C LEU A 113 -5.39 -19.80 -10.48
N LYS A 114 -5.54 -18.66 -11.17
CA LYS A 114 -6.13 -17.44 -10.64
C LYS A 114 -7.15 -16.90 -11.64
N PRO A 115 -8.36 -17.51 -11.71
CA PRO A 115 -9.39 -16.99 -12.58
C PRO A 115 -9.68 -15.52 -12.20
N PRO A 116 -9.96 -14.66 -13.20
CA PRO A 116 -10.35 -13.28 -12.91
C PRO A 116 -11.56 -13.28 -11.98
N LYS A 117 -11.52 -12.43 -10.95
CA LYS A 117 -12.68 -12.27 -10.06
C LYS A 117 -13.85 -11.76 -10.90
N ALA A 118 -15.03 -12.33 -10.68
CA ALA A 118 -16.26 -11.80 -11.26
C ALA A 118 -16.40 -10.30 -10.89
N PRO A 119 -16.86 -9.45 -11.81
CA PRO A 119 -17.17 -8.07 -11.49
C PRO A 119 -18.23 -8.05 -10.40
N VAL A 120 -18.03 -7.18 -9.41
CA VAL A 120 -19.00 -6.95 -8.32
C VAL A 120 -19.59 -5.58 -8.55
N GLU A 121 -20.91 -5.52 -8.68
CA GLU A 121 -21.63 -4.27 -8.85
C GLU A 121 -21.42 -3.34 -7.65
N GLY A 122 -21.33 -2.04 -7.92
CA GLY A 122 -21.16 -1.01 -6.90
C GLY A 122 -20.24 0.12 -7.33
N VAL A 123 -20.03 1.05 -6.40
CA VAL A 123 -19.18 2.23 -6.58
C VAL A 123 -17.94 2.07 -5.71
N ARG A 124 -16.75 2.20 -6.32
CA ARG A 124 -15.47 2.18 -5.61
C ARG A 124 -14.76 3.50 -5.80
N ILE A 125 -14.33 4.11 -4.70
CA ILE A 125 -13.48 5.30 -4.73
C ILE A 125 -12.05 4.90 -4.37
N ARG A 126 -11.10 5.22 -5.24
CA ARG A 126 -9.67 5.14 -4.97
C ARG A 126 -9.15 6.55 -4.73
N ARG A 127 -8.60 6.78 -3.54
CA ARG A 127 -8.15 8.11 -3.10
C ARG A 127 -6.65 8.26 -3.34
N GLY A 128 -6.26 9.33 -4.03
CA GLY A 128 -4.88 9.80 -4.13
C GLY A 128 -4.65 11.05 -3.30
N SER A 129 -3.43 11.61 -3.37
CA SER A 129 -3.05 12.82 -2.66
C SER A 129 -3.73 14.07 -3.20
N THR A 130 -3.90 14.15 -4.53
CA THR A 130 -4.50 15.28 -5.26
C THR A 130 -5.72 14.87 -6.09
N HIS A 131 -5.70 13.65 -6.66
CA HIS A 131 -6.77 13.15 -7.54
C HIS A 131 -7.41 11.89 -6.97
N TRP A 132 -8.73 11.80 -7.02
CA TRP A 132 -9.50 10.63 -6.63
C TRP A 132 -10.16 10.01 -7.86
N GLN A 133 -10.25 8.69 -7.90
CA GLN A 133 -10.89 7.94 -8.98
C GLN A 133 -12.17 7.30 -8.45
N MET A 134 -13.28 7.47 -9.17
CA MET A 134 -14.53 6.77 -8.92
C MET A 134 -14.74 5.73 -10.02
N VAL A 135 -14.94 4.48 -9.64
CA VAL A 135 -15.22 3.37 -10.55
C VAL A 135 -16.62 2.86 -10.25
N LEU A 136 -17.51 2.96 -11.24
CA LEU A 136 -18.86 2.39 -11.19
C LEU A 136 -18.87 1.08 -11.95
N THR A 137 -19.38 0.03 -11.32
CA THR A 137 -19.60 -1.28 -11.95
C THR A 137 -21.09 -1.60 -11.81
N GLY A 138 -21.75 -1.91 -12.92
CA GLY A 138 -23.18 -2.21 -12.95
C GLY A 138 -23.59 -2.87 -14.27
N PRO A 139 -24.90 -3.13 -14.47
CA PRO A 139 -25.42 -3.69 -15.71
C PRO A 139 -25.02 -2.85 -16.93
N SER A 140 -24.68 -3.51 -18.03
CA SER A 140 -24.20 -2.85 -19.25
C SER A 140 -25.16 -1.78 -19.76
N LYS A 141 -26.47 -2.03 -19.70
CA LYS A 141 -27.52 -1.07 -20.06
C LYS A 141 -27.43 0.22 -19.24
N LEU A 142 -27.38 0.08 -17.91
CA LEU A 142 -27.31 1.23 -16.99
C LEU A 142 -26.04 2.06 -17.22
N ILE A 143 -24.88 1.40 -17.32
CA ILE A 143 -23.60 2.09 -17.54
C ILE A 143 -23.57 2.75 -18.93
N GLY A 144 -24.16 2.09 -19.94
CA GLY A 144 -24.30 2.64 -21.29
C GLY A 144 -25.14 3.91 -21.31
N GLU A 145 -26.32 3.89 -20.68
CA GLU A 145 -27.19 5.07 -20.52
C GLU A 145 -26.49 6.20 -19.77
N MET A 146 -25.66 5.88 -18.77
CA MET A 146 -24.88 6.90 -18.05
C MET A 146 -23.75 7.52 -18.89
N TYR A 147 -23.18 6.74 -19.80
CA TYR A 147 -22.10 7.20 -20.68
C TYR A 147 -22.64 7.98 -21.89
N GLU A 148 -23.86 7.71 -22.31
CA GLU A 148 -24.47 8.35 -23.47
C GLU A 148 -24.56 9.88 -23.31
N GLY A 149 -23.91 10.61 -24.22
CA GLY A 149 -23.80 12.07 -24.17
C GLY A 149 -22.70 12.61 -23.24
N GLN A 150 -21.80 11.75 -22.76
CA GLN A 150 -20.54 12.18 -22.14
C GLN A 150 -19.45 12.37 -23.20
N ASP A 151 -18.60 13.37 -23.02
CA ASP A 151 -17.40 13.61 -23.84
C ASP A 151 -16.11 13.13 -23.16
N GLY A 152 -16.24 12.53 -21.97
CA GLY A 152 -15.12 12.07 -21.15
C GLY A 152 -14.53 13.12 -20.21
N THR A 153 -15.06 14.35 -20.18
CA THR A 153 -14.61 15.41 -19.28
C THR A 153 -15.34 15.37 -17.92
N ILE A 154 -14.64 15.82 -16.87
CA ILE A 154 -15.24 15.97 -15.53
C ILE A 154 -16.32 17.05 -15.52
N GLU A 155 -16.17 18.09 -16.33
CA GLU A 155 -17.13 19.20 -16.40
C GLU A 155 -18.48 18.74 -16.96
N THR A 156 -18.48 18.03 -18.09
CA THR A 156 -19.71 17.47 -18.68
C THR A 156 -20.37 16.45 -17.76
N PHE A 157 -19.57 15.60 -17.09
CA PHE A 157 -20.07 14.67 -16.07
C PHE A 157 -20.71 15.42 -14.90
N HIS A 158 -20.03 16.44 -14.36
CA HIS A 158 -20.53 17.24 -13.25
C HIS A 158 -21.82 17.97 -13.60
N LYS A 159 -21.86 18.63 -14.76
CA LYS A 159 -23.03 19.36 -15.25
C LYS A 159 -24.22 18.43 -15.44
N ARG A 160 -24.04 17.23 -15.99
CA ARG A 160 -25.16 16.32 -16.28
C ARG A 160 -25.77 15.69 -15.03
N TYR A 161 -24.94 15.36 -14.03
CA TYR A 161 -25.38 14.62 -12.85
C TYR A 161 -25.58 15.46 -11.60
N PHE A 162 -24.99 16.66 -11.53
CA PHE A 162 -25.01 17.50 -10.33
C PHE A 162 -25.53 18.93 -10.57
N ALA A 163 -25.76 19.36 -11.82
CA ALA A 163 -26.38 20.67 -12.04
C ALA A 163 -27.84 20.67 -11.55
N GLY A 164 -28.15 21.59 -10.63
CA GLY A 164 -29.48 21.75 -10.06
C GLY A 164 -29.74 21.00 -8.75
N GLN A 165 -28.79 20.19 -8.27
CA GLN A 165 -28.80 19.68 -6.89
C GLN A 165 -27.92 20.57 -6.02
N SER A 166 -28.44 20.99 -4.87
CA SER A 166 -27.60 21.62 -3.85
C SER A 166 -26.53 20.63 -3.42
N ALA A 167 -25.25 21.03 -3.52
CA ALA A 167 -24.16 20.25 -2.95
C ALA A 167 -24.52 19.89 -1.50
N PRO A 168 -24.31 18.64 -1.05
CA PRO A 168 -24.66 18.27 0.32
C PRO A 168 -23.91 19.20 1.28
N GLU A 169 -24.64 19.78 2.25
CA GLU A 169 -24.03 20.59 3.29
C GLU A 169 -23.15 19.69 4.17
N TYR A 170 -21.85 19.71 3.92
CA TYR A 170 -20.86 19.08 4.79
C TYR A 170 -20.27 20.15 5.70
N ALA A 171 -20.26 19.88 7.01
CA ALA A 171 -19.45 20.65 7.96
C ALA A 171 -17.98 20.28 7.74
N ILE A 172 -17.27 21.12 6.99
CA ILE A 172 -15.84 20.94 6.72
C ILE A 172 -15.07 21.70 7.80
N ASN A 173 -14.19 21.02 8.54
CA ASN A 173 -13.22 21.70 9.39
C ASN A 173 -11.92 21.84 8.62
N VAL A 174 -11.36 23.05 8.66
CA VAL A 174 -10.11 23.38 7.99
C VAL A 174 -9.07 23.73 9.02
N VAL A 175 -7.88 23.21 8.77
CA VAL A 175 -6.74 23.35 9.65
C VAL A 175 -5.84 24.42 9.05
N VAL A 176 -5.68 25.52 9.78
CA VAL A 176 -4.83 26.65 9.39
C VAL A 176 -3.76 26.80 10.47
N THR A 177 -2.48 26.80 10.09
CA THR A 177 -1.41 27.15 11.06
C THR A 177 -1.41 28.65 11.31
N ILE A 178 -0.67 29.08 12.34
CA ILE A 178 -0.39 30.51 12.54
C ILE A 178 0.32 31.10 11.32
N ASP A 179 1.33 30.43 10.76
CA ASP A 179 2.06 30.91 9.59
C ASP A 179 1.15 31.06 8.35
N ASP A 180 0.31 30.05 8.09
CA ASP A 180 -0.64 30.08 6.97
C ASP A 180 -1.78 31.09 7.22
N LEU A 181 -2.13 31.35 8.49
CA LEU A 181 -3.12 32.38 8.86
C LEU A 181 -2.56 33.78 8.63
N ASP A 182 -1.29 34.03 8.98
CA ASP A 182 -0.62 35.31 8.72
C ASP A 182 -0.55 35.56 7.20
N GLU A 183 -0.14 34.57 6.39
CA GLU A 183 -0.13 34.69 4.92
C GLU A 183 -1.53 34.98 4.35
N ILE A 184 -2.58 34.34 4.87
CA ILE A 184 -3.98 34.56 4.46
C ILE A 184 -4.48 35.95 4.89
N LEU A 185 -4.18 36.39 6.12
CA LEU A 185 -4.58 37.70 6.64
C LEU A 185 -3.86 38.85 5.91
N ASP A 186 -2.62 38.63 5.49
CA ASP A 186 -1.83 39.57 4.70
C ASP A 186 -2.20 39.58 3.20
N GLY A 187 -3.16 38.74 2.79
CA GLY A 187 -3.65 38.67 1.40
C GLY A 187 -2.71 37.96 0.42
N THR A 188 -1.78 37.14 0.93
CA THR A 188 -0.80 36.39 0.14
C THR A 188 -1.05 34.88 0.08
N GLY A 189 -2.02 34.38 0.87
CA GLY A 189 -2.33 32.96 1.04
C GLY A 189 -3.42 32.36 0.14
N ASP A 190 -3.77 33.02 -0.98
CA ASP A 190 -4.87 32.56 -1.86
C ASP A 190 -4.65 31.15 -2.44
N GLU A 191 -3.39 30.80 -2.72
CA GLU A 191 -2.95 29.51 -3.27
C GLU A 191 -2.60 28.47 -2.19
N THR A 192 -2.72 28.81 -0.90
CA THR A 192 -2.34 27.92 0.19
C THR A 192 -3.24 26.68 0.21
N LEU A 193 -2.63 25.49 0.13
CA LEU A 193 -3.34 24.21 0.09
C LEU A 193 -3.75 23.75 1.50
N LEU A 194 -5.03 23.89 1.80
CA LEU A 194 -5.65 23.58 3.08
C LEU A 194 -6.31 22.20 3.05
N ARG A 195 -6.01 21.36 4.03
CA ARG A 195 -6.57 20.00 4.13
C ARG A 195 -7.79 19.98 5.04
N CYS A 196 -8.87 19.41 4.52
CA CYS A 196 -10.18 19.31 5.17
C CYS A 196 -10.32 17.99 5.94
N THR A 197 -11.14 17.94 6.99
CA THR A 197 -11.38 16.71 7.79
C THR A 197 -12.03 15.55 7.04
N ASN A 198 -12.66 15.83 5.90
CA ASN A 198 -13.20 14.81 4.99
C ASN A 198 -12.13 14.27 4.00
N GLY A 199 -10.89 14.74 4.09
CA GLY A 199 -9.77 14.37 3.23
C GLY A 199 -9.62 15.17 1.94
N GLN A 200 -10.51 16.13 1.66
CA GLN A 200 -10.36 17.07 0.54
C GLN A 200 -9.19 18.02 0.78
N VAL A 201 -8.65 18.57 -0.31
CA VAL A 201 -7.68 19.67 -0.29
C VAL A 201 -8.29 20.84 -1.05
N LEU A 202 -8.34 22.01 -0.43
CA LEU A 202 -8.89 23.25 -1.00
C LEU A 202 -7.81 24.33 -0.99
N THR A 203 -7.86 25.29 -1.89
CA THR A 203 -7.08 26.53 -1.77
C THR A 203 -7.72 27.49 -0.76
N GLY A 204 -6.99 28.51 -0.31
CA GLY A 204 -7.53 29.61 0.51
C GLY A 204 -8.71 30.31 -0.17
N ALA A 205 -8.61 30.56 -1.49
CA ALA A 205 -9.72 31.12 -2.26
C ALA A 205 -10.94 30.19 -2.33
N GLN A 206 -10.74 28.87 -2.52
CA GLN A 206 -11.82 27.88 -2.50
C GLN A 206 -12.46 27.75 -1.12
N LEU A 207 -11.69 27.97 -0.05
CA LEU A 207 -12.19 28.01 1.32
C LEU A 207 -13.14 29.18 1.52
N LEU A 208 -12.75 30.40 1.11
CA LEU A 208 -13.55 31.62 1.25
C LEU A 208 -14.84 31.57 0.40
N GLN A 209 -14.81 30.87 -0.73
CA GLN A 209 -15.97 30.62 -1.58
C GLN A 209 -16.85 29.46 -1.07
N SER A 210 -16.37 28.66 -0.11
CA SER A 210 -17.13 27.57 0.51
C SER A 210 -18.03 28.10 1.63
N LYS A 211 -19.18 27.45 1.87
CA LYS A 211 -20.14 27.81 2.94
C LYS A 211 -19.65 27.48 4.36
N ILE A 212 -18.39 27.80 4.70
CA ILE A 212 -17.90 27.73 6.09
C ILE A 212 -18.55 28.82 6.97
N SER A 213 -19.09 29.87 6.33
CA SER A 213 -19.70 31.04 6.99
C SER A 213 -20.89 30.74 7.91
N GLU A 214 -21.48 29.54 7.88
CA GLU A 214 -22.62 29.19 8.73
C GLU A 214 -22.30 28.19 9.85
N ARG A 215 -21.32 27.27 9.71
CA ARG A 215 -20.97 26.21 10.70
C ARG A 215 -19.52 25.68 10.62
N GLY A 216 -18.52 26.54 10.81
CA GLY A 216 -17.09 26.14 10.90
C GLY A 216 -16.56 26.01 12.34
N TYR A 217 -15.57 25.14 12.57
CA TYR A 217 -14.78 25.07 13.81
C TYR A 217 -13.31 25.39 13.53
N ALA A 218 -12.70 26.26 14.34
CA ALA A 218 -11.26 26.52 14.35
C ALA A 218 -10.61 25.86 15.57
N ALA A 219 -9.37 25.37 15.43
CA ALA A 219 -8.60 24.80 16.53
C ALA A 219 -7.21 25.44 16.61
N LEU A 220 -6.82 25.83 17.82
CA LEU A 220 -5.47 26.30 18.10
C LEU A 220 -4.54 25.09 18.32
N VAL A 221 -3.43 25.08 17.60
CA VAL A 221 -2.44 24.01 17.65
C VAL A 221 -1.09 24.62 17.97
N HIS A 222 -0.50 24.17 19.08
CA HIS A 222 0.84 24.60 19.46
C HIS A 222 1.89 23.87 18.61
N PRO A 223 2.92 24.55 18.08
CA PRO A 223 3.87 23.98 17.11
C PRO A 223 4.65 22.76 17.63
N VAL A 224 4.76 22.62 18.96
CA VAL A 224 5.48 21.53 19.64
C VAL A 224 4.57 20.61 20.43
N LEU A 225 3.37 21.05 20.83
CA LEU A 225 2.49 20.27 21.70
C LEU A 225 1.30 19.66 20.95
N GLY A 226 1.05 20.10 19.71
CA GLY A 226 -0.14 19.70 18.96
C GLY A 226 -1.39 20.41 19.47
N PRO A 227 -2.59 19.85 19.20
CA PRO A 227 -3.84 20.40 19.68
C PRO A 227 -3.92 20.38 21.21
N ILE A 228 -4.31 21.50 21.81
CA ILE A 228 -4.41 21.63 23.27
C ILE A 228 -5.82 21.30 23.74
N ASP A 229 -5.96 20.37 24.70
CA ASP A 229 -7.21 20.10 25.41
C ASP A 229 -6.97 19.63 26.84
N LEU A 230 -7.98 19.80 27.70
CA LEU A 230 -8.02 19.16 29.02
C LEU A 230 -8.37 17.68 28.82
N GLY A 231 -7.51 16.78 29.32
CA GLY A 231 -7.76 15.34 29.25
C GLY A 231 -9.00 14.91 30.04
N THR A 232 -9.50 13.70 29.76
CA THR A 232 -10.60 13.08 30.54
C THR A 232 -10.13 11.80 31.22
N THR A 233 -10.77 11.45 32.35
CA THR A 233 -10.60 10.16 33.03
C THR A 233 -11.35 9.02 32.33
N GLU A 234 -12.27 9.35 31.42
CA GLU A 234 -13.01 8.37 30.65
C GLU A 234 -12.16 7.72 29.56
N ARG A 235 -12.49 6.47 29.22
CA ARG A 235 -11.79 5.72 28.17
C ARG A 235 -12.04 6.29 26.77
N LEU A 236 -13.24 6.81 26.51
CA LEU A 236 -13.65 7.26 25.18
C LEU A 236 -13.41 8.76 25.05
N ALA A 237 -12.91 9.16 23.87
CA ALA A 237 -12.72 10.56 23.56
C ALA A 237 -14.08 11.28 23.47
N ASN A 238 -14.20 12.43 24.13
CA ASN A 238 -15.40 13.25 24.03
C ASN A 238 -15.48 13.94 22.66
N GLY A 239 -16.60 14.62 22.37
CA GLY A 239 -16.81 15.28 21.08
C GLY A 239 -15.75 16.32 20.72
N LYS A 240 -15.20 17.05 21.70
CA LYS A 240 -14.14 18.04 21.50
C LYS A 240 -12.81 17.37 21.13
N GLN A 241 -12.43 16.34 21.87
CA GLN A 241 -11.22 15.54 21.60
C GLN A 241 -11.29 14.84 20.25
N ARG A 242 -12.46 14.29 19.88
CA ARG A 242 -12.65 13.71 18.54
C ARG A 242 -12.46 14.75 17.45
N LYS A 243 -13.03 15.95 17.61
CA LYS A 243 -12.86 17.05 16.64
C LYS A 243 -11.41 17.48 16.53
N LEU A 244 -10.72 17.69 17.65
CA LEU A 244 -9.30 18.05 17.67
C LEU A 244 -8.43 16.96 17.03
N ALA A 245 -8.71 15.68 17.27
CA ALA A 245 -8.02 14.57 16.62
C ALA A 245 -8.29 14.52 15.11
N CYS A 246 -9.52 14.79 14.67
CA CYS A 246 -9.84 14.90 13.24
C CYS A 246 -9.12 16.08 12.57
N ILE A 247 -9.01 17.21 13.26
CA ILE A 247 -8.26 18.38 12.78
C ILE A 247 -6.77 18.02 12.69
N GLU A 248 -6.18 17.44 13.72
CA GLU A 248 -4.78 17.04 13.68
C GLU A 248 -4.47 16.00 12.60
N ASN A 249 -5.40 15.05 12.41
CA ASN A 249 -5.29 13.96 11.47
C ASN A 249 -6.53 13.92 10.57
N PRO A 250 -6.60 14.79 9.54
CA PRO A 250 -7.75 14.90 8.63
C PRO A 250 -7.95 13.66 7.77
N VAL A 251 -6.92 12.83 7.67
CA VAL A 251 -6.96 11.45 7.21
C VAL A 251 -6.29 10.56 8.25
N CYS A 252 -6.52 9.26 8.16
CA CYS A 252 -5.85 8.24 8.95
C CYS A 252 -4.34 8.53 9.04
N ALA A 253 -3.83 8.65 10.26
CA ALA A 253 -2.45 9.03 10.54
C ALA A 253 -1.43 7.96 10.11
N TRP A 254 -1.85 6.78 9.68
CA TRP A 254 -0.94 5.78 9.15
C TRP A 254 -0.27 6.26 7.83
N PRO A 255 1.04 6.06 7.62
CA PRO A 255 1.75 6.54 6.42
C PRO A 255 1.06 6.10 5.12
N GLY A 256 0.76 7.06 4.24
CA GLY A 256 0.18 6.80 2.92
C GLY A 256 -1.30 6.41 2.92
N CYS A 257 -1.98 6.46 4.06
CA CYS A 257 -3.41 6.24 4.13
C CYS A 257 -4.19 7.54 3.88
N HIS A 258 -5.15 7.51 2.96
CA HIS A 258 -6.05 8.64 2.67
C HIS A 258 -7.50 8.37 3.12
N CYS A 259 -7.71 7.47 4.08
CA CYS A 259 -9.02 7.26 4.67
C CYS A 259 -9.43 8.51 5.48
N PRO A 260 -10.59 9.13 5.24
CA PRO A 260 -11.02 10.32 5.99
C PRO A 260 -11.09 10.10 7.50
N ALA A 261 -10.89 11.17 8.28
CA ALA A 261 -11.04 11.15 9.74
C ALA A 261 -12.46 10.76 10.18
N ASP A 262 -13.48 11.16 9.40
CA ASP A 262 -14.89 10.83 9.68
C ASP A 262 -15.17 9.32 9.64
N MET A 263 -14.43 8.59 8.81
CA MET A 263 -14.47 7.13 8.69
C MET A 263 -13.42 6.42 9.56
N SER A 264 -12.68 7.20 10.36
CA SER A 264 -11.61 6.72 11.23
C SER A 264 -12.06 6.70 12.69
N GLN A 265 -11.31 5.96 13.50
CA GLN A 265 -11.50 5.78 14.92
C GLN A 265 -10.44 6.61 15.65
N VAL A 266 -10.82 7.17 16.81
CA VAL A 266 -9.85 7.75 17.73
C VAL A 266 -9.05 6.61 18.34
N HIS A 267 -7.74 6.69 18.22
CA HIS A 267 -6.79 5.68 18.68
C HIS A 267 -5.88 6.29 19.75
N HIS A 268 -5.65 5.52 20.82
CA HIS A 268 -4.69 5.85 21.87
C HIS A 268 -3.31 5.28 21.54
N ILE A 269 -2.27 6.11 21.54
CA ILE A 269 -0.87 5.67 21.31
C ILE A 269 -0.40 4.76 22.44
N ILE A 270 -0.63 5.18 23.68
CA ILE A 270 -0.55 4.33 24.87
C ILE A 270 -1.96 3.79 25.06
N ALA A 271 -2.14 2.50 24.82
CA ALA A 271 -3.45 1.87 24.91
C ALA A 271 -4.10 2.12 26.28
N ALA A 272 -5.41 2.37 26.30
CA ALA A 272 -6.13 2.65 27.55
C ALA A 272 -6.03 1.49 28.57
N LYS A 273 -5.98 0.24 28.10
CA LYS A 273 -5.74 -0.94 28.95
C LYS A 273 -4.37 -0.93 29.67
N ASN A 274 -3.42 -0.18 29.12
CA ASN A 274 -2.08 0.02 29.66
C ASN A 274 -1.99 1.35 30.45
N GLY A 275 -3.13 1.95 30.81
CA GLY A 275 -3.20 3.20 31.59
C GLY A 275 -3.00 4.48 30.77
N GLY A 276 -3.07 4.41 29.44
CA GLY A 276 -2.91 5.60 28.60
C GLY A 276 -4.05 6.61 28.78
N PRO A 277 -3.74 7.91 28.98
CA PRO A 277 -4.75 8.93 29.22
C PRO A 277 -5.54 9.25 27.94
N THR A 278 -6.80 9.64 28.08
CA THR A 278 -7.60 10.17 26.97
C THR A 278 -7.37 11.67 26.88
N SER A 279 -6.26 12.07 26.22
CA SER A 279 -5.86 13.45 25.99
C SER A 279 -5.23 13.61 24.61
N MET A 280 -5.23 14.81 24.02
CA MET A 280 -4.72 15.01 22.66
C MET A 280 -3.25 14.59 22.46
N ALA A 281 -2.43 14.67 23.51
CA ALA A 281 -1.06 14.17 23.48
C ALA A 281 -0.95 12.64 23.26
N ASN A 282 -2.03 11.90 23.54
CA ASN A 282 -2.10 10.45 23.41
C ASN A 282 -3.11 9.98 22.34
N LEU A 283 -3.81 10.89 21.66
CA LEU A 283 -4.85 10.55 20.68
C LEU A 283 -4.43 10.89 19.24
N LEU A 284 -4.91 10.10 18.29
CA LEU A 284 -4.82 10.34 16.85
C LEU A 284 -5.92 9.58 16.10
N MET A 285 -6.07 9.82 14.80
CA MET A 285 -7.08 9.12 13.97
C MET A 285 -6.47 7.95 13.19
N LEU A 286 -7.08 6.75 13.27
CA LEU A 286 -6.73 5.60 12.43
C LEU A 286 -7.98 4.98 11.80
N CYS A 287 -7.92 4.58 10.53
CA CYS A 287 -8.99 3.81 9.92
C CYS A 287 -9.16 2.44 10.60
N PRO A 288 -10.33 1.77 10.51
CA PRO A 288 -10.55 0.49 11.18
C PRO A 288 -9.47 -0.56 10.91
N TYR A 289 -8.93 -0.61 9.68
CA TYR A 289 -7.84 -1.50 9.32
C TYR A 289 -6.54 -1.16 10.05
N HIS A 290 -6.09 0.11 9.98
CA HIS A 290 -4.83 0.52 10.61
C HIS A 290 -4.91 0.56 12.13
N ASN A 291 -6.06 0.89 12.70
CA ASN A 291 -6.29 0.74 14.14
C ASN A 291 -6.15 -0.72 14.56
N ALA A 292 -6.71 -1.65 13.77
CA ALA A 292 -6.58 -3.08 14.06
C ALA A 292 -5.15 -3.61 13.90
N VAL A 293 -4.37 -3.13 12.92
CA VAL A 293 -2.99 -3.62 12.71
C VAL A 293 -1.93 -2.85 13.49
N ASN A 294 -2.28 -1.75 14.15
CA ASN A 294 -1.38 -1.00 15.02
C ASN A 294 -0.86 -1.89 16.14
N GLU A 295 0.43 -1.74 16.44
CA GLU A 295 1.11 -2.55 17.43
C GLU A 295 1.08 -1.89 18.81
N ASP A 296 0.05 -2.19 19.59
CA ASP A 296 -0.13 -1.65 20.95
C ASP A 296 0.82 -2.32 21.98
N ASP A 297 1.16 -3.60 21.78
CA ASP A 297 1.94 -4.42 22.75
C ASP A 297 3.26 -5.01 22.18
N LYS A 298 3.80 -4.45 21.09
CA LYS A 298 5.04 -4.95 20.43
C LYS A 298 5.01 -6.40 19.88
N VAL A 299 3.82 -6.92 19.56
CA VAL A 299 3.62 -8.29 19.03
C VAL A 299 3.33 -8.34 17.52
N ARG A 300 3.07 -7.19 16.87
CA ARG A 300 2.52 -7.12 15.50
C ARG A 300 3.52 -6.49 14.52
N ASN A 301 3.92 -7.24 13.48
CA ASN A 301 4.91 -6.83 12.48
C ASN A 301 4.42 -5.78 11.45
N ARG A 302 3.69 -4.75 11.88
CA ARG A 302 3.24 -3.64 11.01
C ARG A 302 3.67 -2.27 11.53
N GLY A 303 4.29 -2.20 12.70
CA GLY A 303 4.71 -0.93 13.31
C GLY A 303 3.61 -0.30 14.15
N ARG A 304 3.93 0.84 14.75
CA ARG A 304 3.03 1.55 15.67
C ARG A 304 3.06 3.05 15.43
N MET A 305 1.94 3.70 15.71
CA MET A 305 1.88 5.15 15.80
C MET A 305 2.47 5.63 17.14
N ILE A 306 3.14 6.77 17.10
CA ILE A 306 3.68 7.51 18.25
C ILE A 306 3.45 9.02 18.06
N LYS A 307 3.77 9.82 19.07
CA LYS A 307 3.93 11.28 18.93
C LYS A 307 5.39 11.66 19.11
N VAL A 308 5.89 12.50 18.22
CA VAL A 308 7.22 13.12 18.32
C VAL A 308 7.00 14.62 18.28
N ASN A 309 7.33 15.33 19.37
CA ASN A 309 7.12 16.77 19.50
C ASN A 309 5.68 17.19 19.14
N GLY A 310 4.70 16.50 19.73
CA GLY A 310 3.27 16.78 19.51
C GLY A 310 2.73 16.37 18.15
N LYS A 311 3.56 15.85 17.23
CA LYS A 311 3.15 15.44 15.88
C LYS A 311 3.03 13.93 15.77
N SER A 312 1.99 13.46 15.08
CA SER A 312 1.83 12.04 14.77
C SER A 312 2.99 11.52 13.91
N ALA A 313 3.58 10.41 14.32
CA ALA A 313 4.62 9.72 13.58
C ALA A 313 4.45 8.20 13.66
N TRP A 314 4.98 7.48 12.68
CA TRP A 314 4.93 6.03 12.63
C TRP A 314 6.32 5.44 12.85
N CYS A 315 6.41 4.42 13.71
CA CYS A 315 7.61 3.65 13.95
C CYS A 315 7.53 2.31 13.23
N SER A 316 8.57 2.02 12.44
CA SER A 316 8.77 0.73 11.79
C SER A 316 8.96 -0.40 12.82
N PRO A 317 8.38 -1.59 12.58
CA PRO A 317 8.62 -2.76 13.43
C PRO A 317 10.05 -3.31 13.25
N TYR A 318 10.75 -2.92 12.19
CA TYR A 318 12.10 -3.39 11.85
C TYR A 318 13.20 -2.43 12.32
N GLY A 319 12.85 -1.43 13.13
CA GLY A 319 13.77 -0.35 13.52
C GLY A 319 13.85 0.77 12.47
N GLY A 320 14.63 1.81 12.80
CA GLY A 320 14.74 3.05 12.02
C GLY A 320 14.06 4.24 12.69
N PRO A 321 14.36 5.47 12.23
CA PRO A 321 13.78 6.68 12.80
C PRO A 321 12.26 6.73 12.56
N PRO A 322 11.48 7.35 13.48
CA PRO A 322 10.06 7.59 13.26
C PRO A 322 9.82 8.42 11.99
N VAL A 323 8.84 8.02 11.20
CA VAL A 323 8.41 8.76 10.01
C VAL A 323 7.26 9.67 10.42
N ASN A 324 7.45 10.98 10.32
CA ASN A 324 6.35 11.92 10.54
C ASN A 324 5.23 11.64 9.55
N THR A 325 4.04 11.38 10.08
CA THR A 325 2.89 11.01 9.27
C THR A 325 2.02 12.23 9.11
N HIS A 326 2.07 12.80 7.91
CA HIS A 326 1.36 14.03 7.54
C HIS A 326 1.62 15.19 8.53
N PRO A 327 2.45 16.20 8.19
CA PRO A 327 2.29 17.48 8.87
C PRO A 327 0.85 17.91 8.56
N GLY A 328 -0.01 18.00 9.57
CA GLY A 328 -1.43 18.36 9.42
C GLY A 328 -1.68 19.78 8.91
N TYR A 329 -0.74 20.36 8.15
CA TYR A 329 -0.69 21.79 7.88
C TYR A 329 -0.17 22.15 6.49
N ARG A 330 0.81 21.42 5.94
CA ARG A 330 1.29 21.65 4.57
C ARG A 330 1.24 20.38 3.75
N ALA A 331 0.55 20.43 2.61
CA ALA A 331 0.79 19.42 1.57
C ALA A 331 2.28 19.48 1.19
N PRO A 332 2.98 18.34 1.05
CA PRO A 332 4.36 18.38 0.58
C PRO A 332 4.36 19.06 -0.80
N LEU A 333 5.14 20.14 -0.93
CA LEU A 333 5.49 20.71 -2.23
C LEU A 333 6.19 19.60 -3.01
N LEU A 334 5.57 19.15 -4.09
CA LEU A 334 6.20 18.27 -5.06
C LEU A 334 7.28 19.11 -5.76
N VAL A 335 8.56 18.82 -5.48
CA VAL A 335 9.69 19.27 -6.31
C VAL A 335 9.95 18.22 -7.39
#